data_AF-A0A0Q6EHJ5-F1
#
_entry.id   AF-A0A0Q6EHJ5-F1
#
_cell.length_a   1.000
_cell.length_b   1.000
_cell.length_c   1.000
_cell.angle_alpha   90.00
_cell.angle_beta   90.00
_cell.angle_gamma   90.00
#
_symmetry.space_group_name_H-M   'P 1'
#
loop_
_entity.id
_entity.type
_entity.pdbx_description
1 polymer ?
#
loop_
_entity_poly.entity_id
_entity_poly.type
_entity_poly.pdbx_seq_one_letter_code
_entity_poly.pdbx_strand_id
1 'polypeptide(L)' 'MIDRSHDLPVARQARELGISRGSVYNLPRPVPAADLVMMRRIDELHLDYPFAGSRMQHDLLAGEGTTLAACMLRR' A
#
# COMPACT_ATOMS: atom_id res chain seq x y z
N MET A 1 -11.64 16.47 11.41
CA MET A 1 -10.31 15.97 11.82
C MET A 1 -10.48 15.23 13.13
N ILE A 2 -9.91 14.03 13.29
CA ILE A 2 -10.05 13.25 14.53
C ILE A 2 -8.99 13.69 15.53
N ASP A 3 -9.39 13.99 16.75
CA ASP A 3 -8.51 14.38 17.84
C ASP A 3 -8.68 13.48 19.05
N ARG A 4 -7.56 12.99 19.60
CA ARG A 4 -7.56 12.14 20.80
C ARG A 4 -7.74 12.95 22.09
N SER A 5 -7.48 14.26 22.07
CA SER A 5 -7.73 15.16 23.21
C SER A 5 -9.14 15.74 23.26
N HIS A 6 -10.00 15.42 22.29
CA HIS A 6 -11.38 15.90 22.28
C HIS A 6 -12.24 15.19 23.34
N ASP A 7 -13.24 15.90 23.88
CA ASP A 7 -14.22 15.37 24.85
C ASP A 7 -15.04 14.16 24.35
N LEU A 8 -15.02 13.90 23.04
CA LEU A 8 -15.78 12.82 22.43
C LEU A 8 -14.86 11.62 22.22
N PRO A 9 -15.28 10.39 22.59
CA PRO A 9 -14.50 9.21 22.28
C PRO A 9 -14.18 9.10 20.79
N VAL A 10 -12.96 8.66 20.46
CA VAL A 10 -12.51 8.44 19.06
C VAL A 10 -13.50 7.59 18.25
N ALA A 11 -14.17 6.63 18.90
CA ALA A 11 -15.20 5.81 18.28
C ALA A 11 -16.43 6.62 17.81
N ARG A 12 -16.84 7.64 18.56
CA ARG A 12 -17.92 8.55 18.13
C ARG A 12 -17.44 9.46 17.01
N GLN A 13 -16.25 10.05 17.14
CA GLN A 13 -15.69 10.89 16.07
C GLN A 13 -15.57 10.14 14.73
N ALA A 14 -15.13 8.88 14.76
CA ALA A 14 -15.07 8.02 13.57
C ALA A 14 -16.45 7.77 12.97
N ARG A 15 -17.46 7.50 13.81
CA ARG A 15 -18.84 7.26 13.39
C ARG A 15 -19.48 8.51 12.76
N GLU A 16 -19.27 9.69 13.34
CA GLU A 16 -19.77 10.96 12.77
C GLU A 16 -19.09 11.27 11.42
N LEU A 17 -17.83 10.86 11.25
CA LEU A 17 -17.10 11.00 9.99
C LEU A 17 -17.39 9.88 8.97
N GLY A 18 -18.22 8.90 9.32
CA GLY A 18 -18.55 7.77 8.44
C GLY A 18 -17.36 6.83 8.13
N ILE A 19 -16.28 6.87 8.94
CA ILE A 19 -15.10 6.03 8.73
C ILE A 19 -15.00 4.93 9.78
N SER A 20 -14.33 3.83 9.44
CA SER A 20 -14.12 2.75 10.40
C SER A 20 -13.17 3.19 11.52
N ARG A 21 -13.43 2.72 12.75
CA ARG A 21 -12.52 2.94 13.88
C ARG A 21 -11.09 2.45 13.60
N GLY A 22 -10.94 1.39 12.79
CA GLY A 22 -9.64 0.85 12.41
C GLY A 22 -8.82 1.81 11.53
N SER A 23 -9.50 2.53 10.64
CA SER A 23 -8.90 3.56 9.81
C SER A 23 -8.29 4.70 10.64
N VAL A 24 -8.80 4.94 11.85
CA VAL A 24 -8.28 5.98 12.74
C VAL A 24 -6.94 5.61 13.36
N TYR A 25 -6.73 4.31 13.60
CA TYR A 25 -5.47 3.81 14.14
C TYR A 25 -4.42 3.55 13.05
N ASN A 26 -4.86 3.33 11.81
CA ASN A 26 -3.97 3.28 10.65
C ASN A 26 -3.61 4.68 10.18
N LEU A 27 -2.58 5.26 10.79
CA LEU A 27 -1.97 6.47 10.25
C LEU A 27 -1.39 6.19 8.86
N PRO A 28 -1.64 7.05 7.85
CA PRO A 28 -0.98 6.94 6.57
C PRO A 28 0.52 7.04 6.80
N ARG A 29 1.25 5.96 6.50
CA ARG A 29 2.70 5.97 6.49
C ARG A 29 3.16 6.42 5.10
N PRO A 30 4.14 7.34 5.02
CA PRO A 30 4.74 7.67 3.74
C PRO A 30 5.39 6.42 3.16
N VAL A 31 5.16 6.17 1.87
CA VAL A 31 5.77 5.06 1.15
C VAL A 31 7.26 5.41 0.94
N PRO A 32 8.21 4.53 1.32
CA PRO A 32 9.63 4.74 1.05
C PRO A 32 9.89 4.98 -0.44
N ALA A 33 10.88 5.81 -0.77
CA ALA A 33 11.23 6.10 -2.16
C ALA A 33 11.58 4.83 -2.97
N ALA A 34 12.23 3.85 -2.33
CA ALA A 34 12.54 2.56 -2.93
C ALA A 34 11.27 1.78 -3.34
N ASP A 35 10.23 1.82 -2.50
CA ASP A 35 8.95 1.17 -2.79
C ASP A 35 8.22 1.87 -3.93
N LEU A 36 8.31 3.21 -4.03
CA LEU A 36 7.75 3.96 -5.16
C LEU A 36 8.43 3.60 -6.49
N VAL A 37 9.74 3.42 -6.50
CA VAL A 37 10.48 2.97 -7.70
C VAL A 37 10.02 1.57 -8.11
N MET A 38 9.85 0.67 -7.13
CA MET A 38 9.37 -0.69 -7.37
C MET A 38 7.93 -0.70 -7.92
N MET A 39 7.02 0.11 -7.36
CA MET A 39 5.65 0.24 -7.85
C MET A 39 5.63 0.73 -9.31
N ARG A 40 6.44 1.74 -9.65
CA ARG A 40 6.58 2.20 -11.04
C ARG A 40 7.08 1.11 -11.97
N ARG A 41 8.05 0.31 -11.53
CA ARG A 41 8.57 -0.80 -12.32
C ARG A 41 7.52 -1.88 -12.57
N ILE A 42 6.70 -2.19 -11.57
CA ILE A 42 5.58 -3.13 -11.71
C ILE A 42 4.57 -2.62 -12.75
N ASP A 43 4.23 -1.32 -12.71
CA ASP A 43 3.32 -0.71 -13.69
C ASP A 43 3.90 -0.77 -15.12
N GLU A 44 5.20 -0.49 -15.30
CA GLU A 44 5.89 -0.64 -16.59
C GLU A 44 5.83 -2.08 -17.10
N LEU A 45 6.14 -3.06 -16.25
CA LEU A 45 6.07 -4.47 -16.62
C LEU A 45 4.66 -4.93 -16.99
N HIS A 46 3.63 -4.32 -16.40
CA HIS A 46 2.24 -4.61 -16.77
C HIS A 46 1.87 -4.04 -18.15
N LEU A 47 2.48 -2.92 -18.56
CA LEU A 47 2.31 -2.37 -19.92
C LEU A 47 3.06 -3.20 -20.97
N ASP A 48 4.30 -3.63 -20.65
CA ASP A 48 5.11 -4.44 -21.56
C ASP A 48 4.57 -5.88 -21.68
N TYR A 49 4.10 -6.43 -20.56
CA TYR A 49 3.61 -7.81 -20.45
C TYR A 49 2.23 -7.83 -19.78
N PRO A 50 1.15 -7.46 -20.50
CA PRO A 50 -0.20 -7.42 -19.94
C PRO A 50 -0.71 -8.80 -19.47
N PHE A 51 -0.08 -9.88 -19.94
CA PHE A 51 -0.36 -11.25 -19.51
C PHE A 51 0.43 -11.69 -18.27
N ALA A 52 1.43 -10.92 -17.84
CA ALA A 52 2.25 -11.28 -16.69
C ALA A 52 1.47 -11.08 -15.39
N GLY A 53 0.97 -12.18 -14.83
CA GLY A 53 0.40 -12.20 -13.49
C GLY A 53 1.45 -11.97 -12.40
N SER A 54 1.00 -11.86 -11.14
CA SER A 54 1.87 -11.49 -10.00
C SER A 54 3.13 -12.35 -9.86
N ARG A 55 3.02 -13.66 -10.10
CA ARG A 55 4.15 -14.59 -10.06
C ARG A 55 5.15 -14.36 -11.20
N MET A 56 4.67 -14.07 -12.40
CA MET A 56 5.52 -13.79 -13.54
C MET A 56 6.23 -12.44 -13.39
N GLN A 57 5.52 -11.41 -12.91
CA GLN A 57 6.10 -10.11 -12.57
C GLN A 57 7.16 -10.25 -11.47
N HIS A 58 6.92 -11.10 -10.47
CA HIS A 58 7.91 -11.41 -9.44
C HIS A 58 9.21 -11.96 -10.06
N ASP A 59 9.09 -12.95 -10.94
CA ASP A 59 10.24 -13.60 -11.57
C ASP A 59 11.01 -12.64 -12.50
N LEU A 60 10.30 -11.76 -13.22
CA LEU A 60 10.91 -10.71 -14.04
C LEU A 60 11.72 -9.70 -13.19
N LEU A 61 11.12 -9.22 -12.09
CA LEU A 61 11.79 -8.31 -11.16
C LEU A 61 12.98 -8.95 -10.44
N ALA A 62 12.88 -10.24 -10.12
CA ALA A 62 14.00 -11.01 -9.57
C ALA A 62 15.15 -11.13 -10.58
N GLY A 63 14.85 -11.32 -11.87
CA GLY A 63 15.84 -11.30 -12.95
C GLY A 63 16.53 -9.95 -13.15
N GLU A 64 15.85 -8.85 -12.81
CA GLU A 64 16.41 -7.49 -12.83
C GLU A 64 17.29 -7.16 -11.61
N GLY A 65 17.42 -8.08 -10.65
CA GLY A 65 18.17 -7.85 -9.41
C GLY A 65 17.42 -7.01 -8.37
N THR A 66 16.11 -6.79 -8.56
CA THR A 66 15.27 -6.03 -7.64
C THR A 66 14.79 -6.95 -6.51
N THR A 67 15.21 -6.69 -5.26
CA THR A 67 14.70 -7.44 -4.11
C THR A 67 13.29 -6.95 -3.78
N LEU A 68 12.29 -7.79 -4.09
CA LEU A 68 10.90 -7.50 -3.76
C LEU A 68 10.70 -7.51 -2.24
N ALA A 69 10.15 -6.43 -1.69
CA ALA A 69 9.58 -6.50 -0.35
C ALA A 69 8.40 -7.49 -0.42
N ALA A 70 8.47 -8.59 0.35
CA ALA A 70 7.55 -9.73 0.31
C ALA A 70 6.05 -9.41 0.53
N CYS A 71 5.68 -8.13 0.67
CA CYS A 71 4.33 -7.64 0.89
C CYS A 71 3.66 -7.06 -0.37
N MET A 72 4.40 -6.71 -1.44
CA MET A 72 3.84 -5.95 -2.56
C MET A 72 3.05 -6.77 -3.59
N LEU A 73 3.42 -8.03 -3.82
CA LEU A 73 2.68 -8.91 -4.72
C LEU A 73 1.81 -9.85 -3.87
N ARG A 74 0.48 -9.65 -3.94
CA ARG A 74 -0.47 -10.58 -3.29
C ARG A 74 -0.19 -12.01 -3.80
N ARG A 75 0.02 -12.93 -2.86
CA ARG A 75 0.14 -14.37 -3.11
C ARG A 75 -1.11 -14.92 -3.80
#